data_AF-A0A1I2XMW2-F1
#
_entry.id   AF-A0A1I2XMW2-F1
#
_cell.length_a   1.000
_cell.length_b   1.000
_cell.length_c   1.000
_cell.angle_alpha   90.00
_cell.angle_beta   90.00
_cell.angle_gamma   90.00
#
_symmetry.space_group_name_H-M   'P 1'
#
loop_
_entity.id
_entity.type
_entity.pdbx_description
1 polymer ?
#
loop_
_entity_poly.entity_id
_entity_poly.type
_entity_poly.pdbx_seq_one_letter_code
_entity_poly.pdbx_strand_id
1 'polypeptide(L)'
;TMSLALGGEEWSAQLNIIGFTMLFTPISMVIGIGMNWLSRKHEFEADTFAKETFAGKPLAEALKTLSVKTLSNINPHPWYVFVNYSHPPLLKRLEQLES
;
A
#
# COMPACT_ATOMS: atom_id res chain seq x y z
N THR A 1 -33.95 4.38 7.18
CA THR A 1 -32.91 3.79 6.33
C THR A 1 -31.82 4.82 6.09
N MET A 2 -30.64 4.43 5.59
CA MET A 2 -29.55 5.38 5.36
C MET A 2 -29.95 6.49 4.36
N SER A 3 -30.84 6.18 3.42
CA SER A 3 -31.44 7.16 2.50
C SER A 3 -32.14 8.30 3.23
N LEU A 4 -32.90 8.01 4.30
CA LEU A 4 -33.56 9.03 5.12
C LEU A 4 -32.55 9.82 5.96
N ALA A 5 -31.55 9.13 6.52
CA ALA A 5 -30.48 9.77 7.32
C ALA A 5 -29.62 10.74 6.50
N LEU A 6 -29.52 10.52 5.18
CA LEU A 6 -28.81 11.38 4.23
C LEU A 6 -29.72 12.45 3.59
N GLY A 7 -30.96 12.60 4.05
CA GLY A 7 -31.89 13.65 3.59
C GLY A 7 -32.82 13.25 2.45
N GLY A 8 -32.93 11.97 2.10
CA GLY A 8 -33.94 11.47 1.17
C GLY A 8 -35.33 11.49 1.81
N GLU A 9 -36.34 11.90 1.03
CA GLU A 9 -37.74 11.93 1.49
C GLU A 9 -38.38 10.52 1.50
N GLU A 10 -37.86 9.61 0.67
CA GLU A 10 -38.31 8.23 0.56
C GLU A 10 -37.15 7.23 0.59
N TRP A 11 -37.49 5.94 0.56
CA TRP A 11 -36.50 4.89 0.45
C TRP A 11 -35.81 4.93 -0.93
N SER A 12 -34.49 5.08 -0.95
CA SER A 12 -33.68 5.05 -2.18
C SER A 12 -32.52 4.07 -2.02
N ALA A 13 -32.42 3.11 -2.93
CA ALA A 13 -31.34 2.14 -2.96
C ALA A 13 -29.97 2.82 -3.15
N GLN A 14 -29.90 3.84 -4.02
CA GLN A 14 -28.68 4.57 -4.36
C GLN A 14 -28.12 5.31 -3.15
N LEU A 15 -28.98 6.05 -2.43
CA LEU A 15 -28.56 6.74 -1.21
C LEU A 15 -28.16 5.77 -0.11
N ASN A 16 -28.82 4.61 -0.01
CA ASN A 16 -28.41 3.58 0.94
C ASN A 16 -27.01 3.02 0.65
N ILE A 17 -26.67 2.80 -0.63
CA ILE A 17 -25.33 2.34 -1.02
C ILE A 17 -24.27 3.39 -0.69
N ILE A 18 -24.52 4.67 -0.99
CA ILE A 18 -23.59 5.76 -0.68
C ILE A 18 -23.37 5.88 0.83
N GLY A 19 -24.45 5.82 1.61
CA GLY A 19 -24.33 5.83 3.07
C GLY A 19 -23.50 4.66 3.57
N PHE A 20 -23.76 3.45 3.04
CA PHE A 20 -23.04 2.26 3.43
C PHE A 20 -21.54 2.38 3.14
N THR A 21 -21.14 2.87 1.96
CA THR A 21 -19.72 3.03 1.63
C THR A 21 -19.02 4.05 2.52
N MET A 22 -19.69 5.15 2.88
CA MET A 22 -19.16 6.13 3.83
C MET A 22 -18.90 5.51 5.21
N LEU A 23 -19.87 4.76 5.75
CA LEU A 23 -19.70 4.09 7.05
C LEU A 23 -18.69 2.93 7.01
N PHE A 24 -18.56 2.27 5.85
CA PHE A 24 -17.62 1.17 5.66
C PHE A 24 -16.17 1.63 5.44
N THR A 25 -15.96 2.91 5.11
CA THR A 25 -14.63 3.50 4.85
C THR A 25 -13.64 3.30 6.01
N PRO A 26 -13.96 3.61 7.29
CA PRO A 26 -13.01 3.39 8.40
C PRO A 26 -12.63 1.91 8.56
N ILE A 27 -13.57 0.99 8.37
CA ILE A 27 -13.30 -0.45 8.41
C ILE A 27 -12.35 -0.84 7.28
N SER A 28 -12.63 -0.36 6.06
CA SER A 28 -11.76 -0.56 4.89
C SER A 28 -10.36 -0.01 5.13
N MET A 29 -10.23 1.12 5.81
CA MET A 29 -8.93 1.73 6.13
C MET A 29 -8.10 0.83 7.04
N VAL A 30 -8.70 0.28 8.11
CA VAL A 30 -8.00 -0.64 9.03
C VAL A 30 -7.55 -1.91 8.30
N ILE A 31 -8.43 -2.49 7.49
CA ILE A 31 -8.10 -3.65 6.64
C ILE A 31 -6.95 -3.29 5.68
N GLY A 32 -7.02 -2.10 5.05
CA GLY A 32 -6.01 -1.60 4.14
C GLY A 32 -4.63 -1.47 4.78
N ILE A 33 -4.54 -0.99 6.03
CA ILE A 33 -3.28 -0.93 6.77
C ILE A 33 -2.69 -2.33 6.98
N GLY A 34 -3.53 -3.31 7.34
CA GLY A 34 -3.12 -4.71 7.46
C GLY A 34 -2.64 -5.30 6.14
N MET A 35 -3.35 -5.03 5.05
CA MET A 35 -2.96 -5.46 3.70
C MET A 35 -1.65 -4.81 3.25
N ASN A 36 -1.43 -3.53 3.55
CA ASN A 36 -0.18 -2.84 3.27
C ASN A 36 0.99 -3.48 4.04
N TRP A 37 0.78 -3.88 5.29
CA TRP A 37 1.80 -4.61 6.04
C TRP A 37 2.13 -5.97 5.42
N LEU A 38 1.12 -6.75 5.04
CA LEU A 38 1.30 -8.04 4.38
C LEU A 38 2.02 -7.90 3.03
N SER A 39 1.61 -6.91 2.23
CA SER A 39 2.25 -6.57 0.95
C SER A 39 3.73 -6.25 1.12
N ARG A 40 4.10 -5.45 2.12
CA ARG A 40 5.51 -5.16 2.40
C ARG A 40 6.31 -6.40 2.77
N LYS A 41 5.72 -7.34 3.52
CA LYS A 41 6.35 -8.62 3.85
C LYS A 41 6.62 -9.44 2.58
N HIS A 42 5.65 -9.54 1.68
CA HIS A 42 5.80 -10.26 0.43
C HIS A 42 6.88 -9.65 -0.48
N GLU A 43 7.04 -8.33 -0.50
CA GLU A 43 8.13 -7.69 -1.25
C GLU A 43 9.51 -8.13 -0.73
N PHE A 44 9.69 -8.21 0.60
CA PHE A 44 10.96 -8.68 1.17
C PHE A 44 11.21 -10.17 0.88
N GLU A 45 10.17 -11.01 0.92
CA GLU A 45 10.26 -12.42 0.53
C GLU A 45 10.63 -12.57 -0.95
N ALA A 46 10.05 -11.74 -1.82
CA ALA A 46 10.36 -11.73 -3.26
C ALA A 46 11.79 -11.23 -3.54
N ASP A 47 12.26 -10.20 -2.84
CA ASP A 47 13.63 -9.71 -2.95
C ASP A 47 14.65 -10.78 -2.53
N THR A 48 14.39 -11.50 -1.43
CA THR A 48 15.20 -12.64 -1.00
C THR A 48 15.18 -13.77 -2.04
N PHE A 49 14.01 -14.13 -2.55
CA PHE A 49 13.87 -15.17 -3.57
C PHE A 49 14.65 -14.83 -4.85
N ALA A 50 14.61 -13.58 -5.31
CA ALA A 50 15.35 -13.11 -6.48
C ALA A 50 16.86 -13.17 -6.26
N LYS A 51 17.32 -12.89 -5.04
CA LYS A 51 18.72 -12.98 -4.64
C LYS A 51 19.21 -14.43 -4.61
N GLU A 52 18.41 -15.35 -4.11
CA GLU A 52 18.74 -16.78 -4.05
C GLU A 52 18.71 -17.46 -5.42
N THR A 53 17.77 -17.07 -6.29
CA THR A 53 17.54 -17.75 -7.58
C THR A 53 18.41 -17.20 -8.72
N PHE A 54 18.79 -15.92 -8.67
CA PHE A 54 19.54 -15.29 -9.76
C PHE A 54 20.67 -14.40 -9.25
N ALA A 55 20.36 -13.15 -8.87
CA ALA A 55 21.34 -12.17 -8.39
C ALA A 55 20.63 -10.94 -7.79
N GLY A 56 21.04 -10.52 -6.59
CA GLY A 56 20.51 -9.31 -5.94
C GLY A 56 20.98 -7.99 -6.57
N LYS A 57 22.22 -7.95 -7.10
CA LYS A 57 22.83 -6.72 -7.64
C LYS A 57 22.10 -6.14 -8.87
N PRO A 58 21.74 -6.93 -9.90
CA PRO A 58 20.93 -6.42 -11.01
C PRO A 58 19.56 -5.90 -10.59
N LEU A 59 18.94 -6.54 -9.59
CA LEU A 59 17.66 -6.08 -9.05
C LEU A 59 17.82 -4.75 -8.29
N ALA A 60 18.87 -4.60 -7.49
CA ALA A 60 19.19 -3.34 -6.81
C ALA A 60 19.42 -2.19 -7.82
N GLU A 61 20.16 -2.43 -8.91
CA GLU A 61 20.38 -1.44 -9.97
C GLU A 61 19.08 -1.08 -10.71
N ALA A 62 18.22 -2.05 -10.98
CA ALA A 62 16.90 -1.83 -11.58
C ALA A 62 16.01 -0.96 -10.68
N LEU A 63 15.97 -1.25 -9.37
CA LEU A 63 15.20 -0.48 -8.40
C LEU A 63 15.71 0.97 -8.26
N LYS A 64 17.04 1.18 -8.24
CA LYS A 64 17.64 2.53 -8.27
C LYS A 64 17.21 3.29 -9.53
N THR A 65 17.31 2.65 -10.69
CA THR A 65 16.93 3.24 -11.97
C THR A 65 15.44 3.61 -12.00
N LEU A 66 14.57 2.72 -11.52
CA LEU A 66 13.13 2.95 -11.44
C LEU A 66 12.80 4.12 -10.51
N SER A 67 13.45 4.21 -9.35
CA SER A 67 13.26 5.31 -8.40
C SER A 67 13.65 6.66 -8.98
N VAL A 68 14.76 6.73 -9.72
CA VAL A 68 15.20 7.97 -10.39
C VAL A 68 14.20 8.38 -11.46
N LYS A 69 13.74 7.43 -12.29
CA LYS A 69 12.77 7.72 -13.36
C LYS A 69 11.40 8.15 -12.85
N THR A 70 11.00 7.67 -11.69
CA THR A 70 9.69 7.98 -11.07
C THR A 70 9.75 9.13 -10.08
N LEU A 71 10.94 9.68 -9.79
CA LEU A 71 11.17 10.71 -8.76
C LEU A 71 10.58 10.29 -7.39
N SER A 72 10.74 9.01 -7.05
CA SER A 72 10.19 8.44 -5.82
C SER A 72 10.79 9.11 -4.57
N ASN A 73 9.96 9.34 -3.55
CA ASN A 73 10.44 9.88 -2.28
C ASN A 73 11.36 8.87 -1.57
N ILE A 74 12.61 9.26 -1.36
CA ILE A 74 13.66 8.38 -0.84
C ILE A 74 13.61 8.30 0.70
N ASN A 75 13.08 9.31 1.39
CA ASN A 75 12.99 9.34 2.85
C ASN A 75 11.57 9.70 3.35
N PRO A 76 10.57 8.84 3.09
CA PRO A 76 9.23 9.03 3.60
C PRO A 76 9.16 8.83 5.11
N HIS A 77 8.31 9.60 5.78
CA HIS A 77 8.12 9.49 7.22
C HIS A 77 7.57 8.10 7.63
N PRO A 78 8.09 7.44 8.69
CA PRO A 78 7.76 6.05 9.01
C PRO A 78 6.26 5.77 9.20
N TRP A 79 5.54 6.70 9.85
CA TRP A 79 4.08 6.56 10.05
C TRP A 79 3.30 6.66 8.74
N TYR A 80 3.77 7.48 7.81
CA TYR A 80 3.14 7.59 6.49
C TYR A 80 3.33 6.32 5.68
N VAL A 81 4.53 5.73 5.72
CA VAL A 81 4.83 4.42 5.12
C VAL A 81 3.95 3.33 5.72
N PHE A 82 3.85 3.28 7.05
CA PHE A 82 3.09 2.25 7.75
C PHE A 82 1.64 2.20 7.28
N VAL A 83 0.98 3.36 7.21
CA VAL A 83 -0.43 3.49 6.85
C VAL A 83 -0.67 3.34 5.36
N ASN A 84 0.12 4.03 4.51
CA ASN A 84 -0.25 4.25 3.11
C ASN A 84 0.57 3.43 2.10
N TYR A 85 1.76 2.94 2.46
CA TYR A 85 2.65 2.32 1.46
C TYR A 85 2.45 0.81 1.42
N SER A 86 2.06 0.28 0.26
CA SER A 86 2.04 -1.16 -0.02
C SER A 86 3.44 -1.76 -0.17
N HIS A 87 4.45 -0.94 -0.51
CA HIS A 87 5.83 -1.35 -0.70
C HIS A 87 6.78 -0.70 0.31
N PRO A 88 7.84 -1.40 0.76
CA PRO A 88 8.83 -0.82 1.64
C PRO A 88 9.65 0.27 0.90
N PRO A 89 10.16 1.28 1.63
CA PRO A 89 11.02 2.31 1.04
C PRO A 89 12.25 1.70 0.36
N LEU A 90 12.70 2.33 -0.73
CA LEU A 90 13.83 1.84 -1.55
C LEU A 90 15.05 1.48 -0.71
N LEU A 91 15.44 2.35 0.22
CA LEU A 91 16.63 2.14 1.07
C LEU A 91 16.57 0.82 1.84
N LYS A 92 15.39 0.44 2.35
CA LYS A 92 15.23 -0.83 3.09
C LYS A 92 15.35 -2.05 2.18
N ARG A 93 14.89 -1.95 0.93
CA ARG A 93 15.03 -3.02 -0.06
C ARG A 93 16.47 -3.19 -0.50
N LEU A 94 17.16 -2.08 -0.75
CA LEU A 94 18.57 -2.08 -1.12
C LEU A 94 19.44 -2.67 -0.02
N GLU A 95 19.17 -2.33 1.24
CA GLU A 95 19.87 -2.91 2.39
C GLU A 95 19.82 -4.44 2.38
N GLN A 96 18.66 -5.04 2.10
CA GLN A 96 18.49 -6.50 2.06
C GLN A 96 19.10 -7.17 0.80
N LEU A 97 19.07 -6.46 -0.33
CA LEU A 97 19.61 -6.95 -1.59
C LEU A 97 21.15 -6.85 -1.66
N GLU A 98 21.73 -5.84 -1.00
CA GLU A 98 23.17 -5.53 -1.03
C GLU A 98 23.95 -6.06 0.20
N SER A 99 23.27 -6.46 1.28
CA SER A 99 23.88 -7.16 2.44
C SER A 99 24.35 -8.57 2.07
#